data_AF-A0A7C9C3U0-F1
#
_entry.id   AF-A0A7C9C3U0-F1
#
_cell.length_a   1.000
_cell.length_b   1.000
_cell.length_c   1.000
_cell.angle_alpha   90.00
_cell.angle_beta   90.00
_cell.angle_gamma   90.00
#
_symmetry.space_group_name_H-M   'P 1'
#
loop_
_entity.id
_entity.type
_entity.pdbx_description
1 polymer ?
#
loop_
_entity_poly.entity_id
_entity_poly.type
_entity_poly.pdbx_seq_one_letter_code
_entity_poly.pdbx_strand_id
1 'polypeptide(L)'
;MMNFKLGLREITESDIKADCPFVPEKEDFPIYVAAFVEDIENLKIVESAYESNNSVVIKLAGDADIEQLRQACKSIHQHYWDKLRTTGFESIA
;
A
#
# COMPACT_ATOMS: atom_id res chain seq x y z
N MET A 1 -5.69 -13.36 15.01
CA MET A 1 -4.89 -12.31 14.37
C MET A 1 -5.16 -12.37 12.88
N MET A 2 -5.57 -11.26 12.28
CA MET A 2 -5.86 -11.19 10.85
C MET A 2 -4.64 -10.60 10.14
N ASN A 3 -4.15 -11.31 9.12
CA ASN A 3 -3.07 -10.86 8.27
C ASN A 3 -3.65 -10.55 6.89
N PHE A 4 -3.20 -9.44 6.31
CA PHE A 4 -3.59 -9.03 4.97
C PHE A 4 -2.36 -8.83 4.11
N LYS A 5 -2.55 -9.02 2.81
CA LYS A 5 -1.58 -8.71 1.77
C LYS A 5 -2.17 -7.63 0.89
N LEU A 6 -1.39 -6.60 0.60
CA LEU A 6 -1.73 -5.54 -0.35
C LEU A 6 -0.68 -5.55 -1.46
N GLY A 7 -1.05 -6.00 -2.65
CA GLY A 7 -0.12 -6.02 -3.77
C GLY A 7 0.22 -4.62 -4.26
N LEU A 8 1.46 -4.44 -4.70
CA LEU A 8 2.04 -3.20 -5.19
C LEU A 8 2.57 -3.41 -6.61
N ARG A 9 2.45 -2.38 -7.44
CA ARG A 9 3.06 -2.38 -8.78
C ARG A 9 3.46 -0.98 -9.20
N GLU A 10 4.39 -0.93 -10.15
CA GLU A 10 4.77 0.30 -10.85
C GLU A 10 3.57 0.90 -11.59
N ILE A 11 3.60 2.22 -11.72
CA ILE A 11 2.74 2.95 -12.66
C ILE A 11 3.29 2.74 -14.06
N THR A 12 2.40 2.48 -15.02
CA THR A 12 2.73 2.28 -16.43
C THR A 12 2.03 3.32 -17.28
N GLU A 13 2.33 3.39 -18.58
CA GLU A 13 1.63 4.29 -19.50
C GLU A 13 0.11 4.07 -19.51
N SER A 14 -0.35 2.84 -19.25
CA SER A 14 -1.78 2.51 -19.16
C SER A 14 -2.50 3.14 -17.96
N ASP A 15 -1.73 3.64 -16.97
CA ASP A 15 -2.25 4.27 -15.76
C ASP A 15 -2.37 5.80 -15.87
N ILE A 16 -1.87 6.39 -16.96
CA ILE A 16 -1.84 7.84 -17.15
C ILE A 16 -3.26 8.40 -17.26
N LYS A 17 -3.61 9.31 -16.35
CA LYS A 17 -4.91 10.00 -16.25
C LYS A 17 -4.69 11.42 -15.73
N ALA A 18 -5.76 12.23 -15.65
CA ALA A 18 -5.68 13.59 -15.10
C ALA A 18 -5.01 13.64 -13.71
N ASP A 19 -5.28 12.65 -12.85
CA ASP A 19 -4.75 12.56 -11.49
C ASP A 19 -3.40 11.83 -11.39
N CYS A 20 -2.85 11.37 -12.52
CA CYS A 20 -1.55 10.71 -12.61
C CYS A 20 -0.96 11.00 -14.00
N PRO A 21 -0.48 12.23 -14.24
CA PRO A 21 -0.16 12.69 -15.59
C PRO A 21 1.12 12.12 -16.19
N PHE A 22 2.01 11.55 -15.37
CA PHE A 22 3.31 11.05 -15.79
C PHE A 22 3.61 9.70 -15.13
N VAL A 23 4.48 8.92 -15.79
CA VAL A 23 5.06 7.70 -15.23
C VAL A 23 6.28 8.12 -14.38
N PRO A 24 6.35 7.75 -13.10
CA PRO A 24 7.54 8.00 -12.27
C PRO A 24 8.78 7.29 -12.81
N GLU A 25 9.96 7.78 -12.43
CA GLU A 25 11.21 7.08 -12.72
C GLU A 25 11.22 5.70 -12.06
N LYS A 26 11.57 4.67 -12.82
CA LYS A 26 11.52 3.27 -12.33
C LYS A 26 12.43 3.04 -11.12
N GLU A 27 13.56 3.74 -11.08
CA GLU A 27 14.54 3.64 -10.00
C GLU A 27 13.99 4.13 -8.66
N ASP A 28 12.96 4.99 -8.68
CA ASP A 28 12.32 5.49 -7.46
C ASP A 28 11.28 4.52 -6.90
N PHE A 29 10.84 3.51 -7.66
CA PHE A 29 9.78 2.60 -7.22
C PHE A 29 10.08 1.93 -5.87
N PRO A 30 11.29 1.37 -5.62
CA PRO A 30 11.63 0.83 -4.31
C PRO A 30 11.57 1.86 -3.17
N ILE A 31 11.90 3.12 -3.45
CA ILE A 31 11.84 4.22 -2.47
C ILE A 31 10.38 4.49 -2.10
N TYR A 32 9.50 4.58 -3.08
CA TYR A 32 8.07 4.78 -2.84
C TYR A 32 7.45 3.59 -2.10
N VAL A 33 7.86 2.36 -2.42
CA VAL A 33 7.39 1.17 -1.72
C VAL A 33 7.84 1.19 -0.25
N ALA A 34 9.10 1.51 0.03
CA ALA A 34 9.61 1.59 1.40
C ALA A 34 8.85 2.63 2.24
N ALA A 35 8.67 3.84 1.70
CA ALA A 35 7.92 4.90 2.37
C ALA A 35 6.43 4.52 2.57
N PHE A 36 5.81 3.88 1.58
CA PHE A 36 4.43 3.40 1.67
C PHE A 36 4.25 2.32 2.76
N VAL A 37 5.22 1.40 2.89
CA VAL A 37 5.23 0.38 3.94
C VAL A 37 5.37 1.02 5.31
N GLU A 38 6.28 1.98 5.47
CA GLU A 38 6.49 2.72 6.72
C GLU A 38 5.23 3.49 7.14
N ASP A 39 4.55 4.16 6.19
CA ASP A 39 3.30 4.87 6.47
C ASP A 39 2.17 3.91 6.92
N ILE A 40 2.10 2.71 6.35
CA ILE A 40 1.16 1.67 6.78
C ILE A 40 1.52 1.13 8.16
N GLU A 41 2.81 0.88 8.43
CA GLU A 41 3.28 0.40 9.73
C GLU A 41 2.94 1.39 10.85
N ASN A 42 2.98 2.69 10.56
CA ASN A 42 2.64 3.77 11.50
C ASN A 42 1.14 3.90 11.80
N LEU A 43 0.26 3.12 11.16
CA LEU A 43 -1.17 3.13 11.46
C LEU A 43 -1.45 2.47 12.83
N LYS A 44 -2.27 3.13 13.67
CA LYS A 44 -2.62 2.64 15.02
C LYS A 44 -3.27 1.25 15.07
N ILE A 45 -3.85 0.80 13.96
CA ILE A 45 -4.53 -0.49 13.83
C ILE A 45 -3.62 -1.58 13.25
N VAL A 46 -2.37 -1.24 12.94
CA VAL A 46 -1.36 -2.14 12.40
C VAL A 46 -0.38 -2.48 13.53
N GLU A 47 -0.14 -3.78 13.73
CA GLU A 47 0.88 -4.28 14.66
C GLU A 47 2.25 -4.30 14.00
N SER A 48 2.30 -4.69 12.71
CA SER A 48 3.50 -4.64 11.89
C SER A 48 3.14 -4.62 10.40
N ALA A 49 4.01 -4.04 9.59
CA ALA A 49 3.93 -4.12 8.14
C ALA A 49 5.31 -4.30 7.52
N TYR A 50 5.43 -5.11 6.47
CA TYR A 50 6.69 -5.31 5.76
C TYR A 50 6.47 -5.61 4.28
N GLU A 51 7.46 -5.29 3.47
CA GLU A 51 7.46 -5.59 2.04
C GLU A 51 7.83 -7.06 1.80
N SER A 52 7.09 -7.73 0.92
CA SER A 52 7.39 -9.07 0.45
C SER A 52 6.81 -9.30 -0.95
N ASN A 53 7.70 -9.54 -1.92
CA ASN A 53 7.33 -9.86 -3.31
C ASN A 53 6.36 -8.84 -3.91
N ASN A 54 6.73 -7.55 -3.89
CA ASN A 54 5.92 -6.47 -4.42
C ASN A 54 4.56 -6.41 -3.73
N SER A 55 4.52 -6.64 -2.42
CA SER A 55 3.30 -6.57 -1.63
C SER A 55 3.63 -6.15 -0.22
N VAL A 56 2.71 -5.44 0.43
CA VAL A 56 2.80 -5.18 1.86
C VAL A 56 2.06 -6.29 2.58
N VAL A 57 2.77 -7.01 3.44
CA VAL A 57 2.15 -7.91 4.43
C VAL A 57 1.87 -7.10 5.67
N ILE A 58 0.61 -7.09 6.09
CA ILE A 58 0.08 -6.23 7.15
C ILE A 58 -0.53 -7.13 8.21
N LYS A 59 -0.02 -7.02 9.43
CA LYS A 59 -0.59 -7.67 10.60
C LYS A 59 -1.43 -6.65 11.37
N LEU A 60 -2.71 -6.93 11.56
CA LEU A 60 -3.59 -6.04 12.31
C LEU A 60 -3.43 -6.21 13.83
N ALA A 61 -3.52 -5.09 14.54
CA ALA A 61 -3.51 -5.06 16.00
C ALA A 61 -4.91 -5.32 16.58
N GLY A 62 -4.97 -6.16 17.62
CA GLY A 62 -6.20 -6.42 18.38
C GLY A 62 -7.34 -7.00 17.54
N ASP A 63 -8.53 -6.40 17.67
CA ASP A 63 -9.77 -6.81 17.01
C ASP A 63 -10.05 -6.01 15.72
N ALA A 64 -9.03 -5.33 15.17
CA ALA A 64 -9.21 -4.55 13.96
C ALA A 64 -9.59 -5.42 12.76
N ASP A 65 -10.46 -4.89 11.90
CA ASP A 65 -10.95 -5.58 10.70
C ASP A 65 -10.47 -4.93 9.39
N ILE A 66 -10.82 -5.58 8.28
CA ILE A 66 -10.44 -5.13 6.94
C ILE A 66 -11.06 -3.79 6.55
N GLU A 67 -12.25 -3.46 7.05
CA GLU A 67 -12.91 -2.20 6.70
C GLU A 67 -12.21 -1.04 7.41
N GLN A 68 -11.83 -1.23 8.67
CA GLN A 68 -10.99 -0.27 9.40
C GLN A 68 -9.63 -0.08 8.71
N LEU A 69 -9.00 -1.16 8.24
CA LEU A 69 -7.76 -1.09 7.45
C LEU A 69 -7.95 -0.26 6.18
N ARG A 70 -9.02 -0.51 5.40
CA ARG A 70 -9.32 0.24 4.17
C ARG A 70 -9.53 1.73 4.44
N GLN A 71 -10.25 2.08 5.50
CA GLN A 71 -10.48 3.48 5.86
C GLN A 71 -9.17 4.17 6.29
N ALA A 72 -8.34 3.50 7.09
CA ALA A 72 -7.06 4.05 7.54
C ALA A 72 -6.06 4.23 6.39
N CYS A 73 -6.00 3.30 5.44
CA CYS A 73 -5.11 3.37 4.28
C CYS A 73 -5.57 4.38 3.22
N LYS A 74 -6.79 4.94 3.31
CA LYS A 74 -7.34 5.82 2.28
C LYS A 74 -6.48 7.06 2.02
N SER A 75 -6.03 7.75 3.07
CA SER A 75 -5.17 8.93 2.95
C SER A 75 -3.78 8.58 2.43
N ILE A 76 -3.23 7.44 2.86
CA ILE A 76 -1.96 6.91 2.36
C ILE A 76 -2.09 6.62 0.86
N HIS A 77 -3.10 5.88 0.43
CA HIS A 77 -3.32 5.61 -1.00
C HIS A 77 -3.44 6.89 -1.84
N GLN A 78 -4.07 7.93 -1.32
CA GLN A 78 -4.15 9.23 -1.99
C GLN A 78 -2.79 9.92 -2.08
N HIS A 79 -1.96 9.83 -1.04
CA HIS A 79 -0.62 10.41 -1.04
C HIS A 79 0.32 9.78 -2.08
N TYR A 80 0.19 8.47 -2.32
CA TYR A 80 1.02 7.71 -3.27
C TYR A 80 0.34 7.48 -4.63
N TRP A 81 -0.78 8.14 -4.90
CA TRP A 81 -1.58 7.90 -6.11
C TRP A 81 -0.83 8.21 -7.41
N ASP A 82 0.17 9.07 -7.41
CA ASP A 82 1.01 9.34 -8.58
C ASP A 82 2.36 8.61 -8.52
N LYS A 83 2.58 7.75 -7.51
CA LYS A 83 3.86 7.07 -7.25
C LYS A 83 3.82 5.57 -7.48
N LEU A 84 2.75 4.90 -7.05
CA LEU A 84 2.56 3.46 -7.21
C LEU A 84 1.09 3.07 -7.36
N ARG A 85 0.83 1.81 -7.65
CA ARG A 85 -0.53 1.25 -7.74
C ARG A 85 -0.67 0.08 -6.79
N THR A 86 -1.85 -0.05 -6.20
CA THR A 86 -2.20 -1.19 -5.34
C THR A 86 -3.14 -2.14 -6.08
N THR A 87 -3.07 -3.44 -5.79
CA THR A 87 -3.93 -4.47 -6.41
C THR A 87 -5.13 -4.86 -5.54
N GLY A 88 -5.30 -4.20 -4.39
CA GLY A 88 -6.33 -4.51 -3.41
C GLY A 88 -5.83 -5.40 -2.26
N PHE A 89 -6.64 -5.46 -1.20
CA PHE A 89 -6.33 -6.26 -0.01
C PHE A 89 -6.84 -7.69 -0.16
N GLU A 90 -5.99 -8.64 0.20
CA GLU A 90 -6.30 -10.07 0.29
C GLU A 90 -6.02 -10.56 1.71
N SER A 91 -6.93 -11.36 2.28
CA SER A 91 -6.66 -12.01 3.57
C SER A 91 -5.67 -13.14 3.37
N ILE A 92 -4.68 -13.25 4.25
CA ILE A 92 -3.73 -14.36 4.28
C ILE A 92 -3.79 -15.07 5.64
N ALA A 93 -3.60 -16.39 5.61
CA ALA A 93 -3.67 -17.26 6.79
C ALA A 93 -2.40 -17.15 7.65
#